data_AF-A0A969S9I2-F1
#
_entry.id   AF-A0A969S9I2-F1
#
_cell.length_a   1.000
_cell.length_b   1.000
_cell.length_c   1.000
_cell.angle_alpha   90.00
_cell.angle_beta   90.00
_cell.angle_gamma   90.00
#
_symmetry.space_group_name_H-M   'P 1'
#
loop_
_entity.id
_entity.type
_entity.pdbx_description
1 polymer ?
#
loop_
_entity_poly.entity_id
_entity_poly.type
_entity_poly.pdbx_seq_one_letter_code
_entity_poly.pdbx_strand_id
1 'polypeptide(L)'
;RNTTPVQTAHPTQTSPSQTSPRQTSPSQTSPGSQAERRGPDFIIIGAEKCGTSSLYHYLRRHPAMLPPIEKEIDFFDVEYDRGLDWYLAHFPPMPQQPGWVTGETSPNYLYSDLAPERVHRHFPQTKLIVILRNPVDRTVSRFNMMVRNGTEKRSFEVAIAEELSQIQPEIDRDGEALRPSVLNWHRHIGNSLYYYHLKRWLDYFPESNSWS
;
A
#
# COMPACT_ATOMS: atom_id res chain seq x y z
N ARG A 1 -37.67 75.10 58.69
CA ARG A 1 -38.66 76.12 58.29
C ARG A 1 -39.42 75.54 57.10
N ASN A 2 -40.76 75.50 57.21
CA ASN A 2 -41.81 75.60 56.18
C ASN A 2 -41.45 75.29 54.71
N THR A 3 -42.23 74.63 53.85
CA THR A 3 -43.61 74.10 53.83
C THR A 3 -43.77 73.40 52.46
N THR A 4 -44.57 72.34 52.42
CA THR A 4 -45.38 71.68 51.35
C THR A 4 -45.68 72.45 50.03
N PRO A 5 -46.38 71.87 49.00
CA PRO A 5 -46.45 70.50 48.40
C PRO A 5 -46.41 70.51 46.82
N VAL A 6 -46.65 69.34 46.18
CA VAL A 6 -47.61 69.08 45.04
C VAL A 6 -47.05 68.19 43.91
N GLN A 7 -47.75 67.05 43.69
CA GLN A 7 -48.16 66.31 42.45
C GLN A 7 -47.31 66.43 41.15
N THR A 8 -47.16 65.45 40.24
CA THR A 8 -48.01 64.35 39.75
C THR A 8 -47.23 63.51 38.71
N ALA A 9 -47.80 62.36 38.34
CA ALA A 9 -47.64 61.61 37.07
C ALA A 9 -46.52 60.55 36.98
N HIS A 10 -46.95 59.27 36.92
CA HIS A 10 -46.16 58.13 36.45
C HIS A 10 -46.51 57.83 34.99
N PRO A 11 -45.51 57.68 34.10
CA PRO A 11 -45.72 57.13 32.76
C PRO A 11 -45.42 55.62 32.70
N THR A 12 -46.27 54.94 31.93
CA THR A 12 -46.24 53.53 31.51
C THR A 12 -45.19 53.29 30.41
N GLN A 13 -44.89 51.99 30.15
CA GLN A 13 -44.25 51.39 28.95
C GLN A 13 -42.74 51.11 29.08
N THR A 14 -42.16 50.02 28.57
CA THR A 14 -42.58 48.78 27.91
C THR A 14 -41.33 47.90 27.90
N SER A 15 -41.49 46.58 28.03
CA SER A 15 -40.38 45.61 28.02
C SER A 15 -39.69 45.51 26.66
N PRO A 16 -38.35 45.36 26.60
CA PRO A 16 -37.64 45.21 25.33
C PRO A 16 -37.75 43.79 24.77
N SER A 17 -38.10 43.72 23.49
CA SER A 17 -38.13 42.54 22.63
C SER A 17 -36.72 42.08 22.26
N GLN A 18 -36.50 40.76 22.34
CA GLN A 18 -35.27 40.07 21.97
C GLN A 18 -35.09 40.07 20.45
N THR A 19 -33.95 40.55 19.96
CA THR A 19 -33.50 40.36 18.57
C THR A 19 -32.34 39.36 18.53
N SER A 20 -32.60 38.16 18.01
CA SER A 20 -31.58 37.15 17.72
C SER A 20 -30.71 37.56 16.52
N PRO A 21 -29.40 37.26 16.49
CA PRO A 21 -28.56 37.52 15.34
C PRO A 21 -28.85 36.54 14.20
N ARG A 22 -29.03 37.09 12.99
CA ARG A 22 -29.18 36.38 11.72
C ARG A 22 -27.87 35.67 11.38
N GLN A 23 -27.83 34.34 11.53
CA GLN A 23 -26.74 33.51 11.03
C GLN A 23 -26.75 33.52 9.50
N THR A 24 -25.70 34.05 8.88
CA THR A 24 -25.43 33.90 7.46
C THR A 24 -24.74 32.55 7.25
N SER A 25 -25.45 31.60 6.66
CA SER A 25 -24.89 30.32 6.25
C SER A 25 -23.78 30.51 5.21
N PRO A 26 -22.62 29.85 5.33
CA PRO A 26 -21.64 29.84 4.25
C PRO A 26 -22.19 29.03 3.07
N SER A 27 -22.12 29.64 1.90
CA SER A 27 -22.44 29.06 0.60
C SER A 27 -21.65 27.77 0.38
N GLN A 28 -22.36 26.64 0.28
CA GLN A 28 -21.79 25.40 -0.22
C GLN A 28 -21.52 25.54 -1.72
N THR A 29 -20.28 25.86 -2.08
CA THR A 29 -19.78 25.53 -3.42
C THR A 29 -19.53 24.02 -3.43
N SER A 30 -20.39 23.27 -4.10
CA SER A 30 -20.14 21.87 -4.40
C SER A 30 -18.83 21.76 -5.20
N PRO A 31 -17.83 20.98 -4.75
CA PRO A 31 -16.71 20.66 -5.60
C PRO A 31 -17.27 19.85 -6.77
N GLY A 32 -17.00 20.28 -8.01
CA GLY A 32 -17.28 19.46 -9.19
C GLY A 32 -16.71 18.07 -8.97
N SER A 33 -17.45 17.04 -9.37
CA SER A 33 -17.13 15.63 -9.17
C SER A 33 -15.72 15.30 -9.69
N GLN A 34 -14.72 15.43 -8.82
CA GLN A 34 -13.38 14.93 -9.06
C GLN A 34 -13.54 13.41 -9.16
N ALA A 35 -13.20 12.84 -10.31
CA ALA A 35 -13.12 11.39 -10.41
C ALA A 35 -12.16 10.90 -9.32
N GLU A 36 -12.68 10.18 -8.34
CA GLU A 36 -11.90 9.72 -7.19
C GLU A 36 -10.77 8.82 -7.70
N ARG A 37 -9.53 9.18 -7.35
CA ARG A 37 -8.39 8.27 -7.50
C ARG A 37 -8.51 7.22 -6.42
N ARG A 38 -9.08 6.06 -6.78
CA ARG A 38 -9.09 4.90 -5.89
C ARG A 38 -7.75 4.18 -5.95
N GLY A 39 -7.38 3.51 -4.87
CA GLY A 39 -6.17 2.68 -4.80
C GLY A 39 -6.25 1.38 -5.62
N PRO A 40 -5.24 0.52 -5.52
CA PRO A 40 -5.13 -0.68 -6.35
C PRO A 40 -6.19 -1.73 -6.01
N ASP A 41 -6.84 -2.27 -7.03
CA ASP A 41 -7.69 -3.47 -6.90
C ASP A 41 -6.85 -4.74 -6.75
N PHE A 42 -5.62 -4.71 -7.27
CA PHE A 42 -4.65 -5.78 -7.10
C PHE A 42 -3.23 -5.24 -7.00
N ILE A 43 -2.37 -6.03 -6.37
CA ILE A 43 -0.93 -5.78 -6.26
C ILE A 43 -0.20 -7.07 -6.61
N ILE A 44 0.66 -7.04 -7.63
CA ILE A 44 1.57 -8.14 -7.93
C ILE A 44 2.81 -7.97 -7.05
N ILE A 45 2.80 -8.62 -5.88
CA ILE A 45 3.81 -8.44 -4.83
C ILE A 45 5.10 -9.23 -5.09
N GLY A 46 5.10 -10.18 -6.03
CA GLY A 46 6.27 -11.02 -6.29
C GLY A 46 6.02 -12.23 -7.18
N ALA A 47 7.01 -13.10 -7.35
CA ALA A 47 8.39 -12.94 -6.91
C ALA A 47 9.29 -12.40 -8.03
N GLU A 48 10.39 -11.72 -7.68
CA GLU A 48 11.42 -11.33 -8.66
C GLU A 48 11.91 -12.57 -9.43
N LYS A 49 12.12 -12.39 -10.74
CA LYS A 49 12.59 -13.44 -11.69
C LYS A 49 11.60 -14.58 -11.94
N CYS A 50 10.34 -14.41 -11.52
CA CYS A 50 9.24 -15.36 -11.80
C CYS A 50 8.29 -14.92 -12.92
N GLY A 51 8.59 -13.83 -13.63
CA GLY A 51 7.78 -13.38 -14.78
C GLY A 51 6.72 -12.33 -14.48
N THR A 52 6.83 -11.62 -13.35
CA THR A 52 5.91 -10.52 -12.95
C THR A 52 5.75 -9.45 -14.04
N SER A 53 6.83 -9.08 -14.72
CA SER A 53 6.78 -8.10 -15.83
C SER A 53 5.99 -8.62 -17.04
N SER A 54 6.08 -9.93 -17.34
CA SER A 54 5.27 -10.53 -18.41
C SER A 54 3.80 -10.59 -18.02
N LEU A 55 3.48 -11.00 -16.78
CA LEU A 55 2.10 -10.98 -16.28
C LEU A 55 1.52 -9.57 -16.36
N TYR A 56 2.23 -8.57 -15.83
CA TYR A 56 1.80 -7.17 -15.88
C TYR A 56 1.60 -6.70 -17.32
N HIS A 57 2.51 -7.08 -18.25
CA HIS A 57 2.36 -6.78 -19.67
C HIS A 57 1.08 -7.38 -20.29
N TYR A 58 0.66 -8.58 -19.88
CA TYR A 58 -0.57 -9.18 -20.37
C TYR A 58 -1.82 -8.54 -19.74
N LEU A 59 -1.79 -8.27 -18.43
CA LEU A 59 -2.92 -7.65 -17.73
C LEU A 59 -3.23 -6.25 -18.28
N ARG A 60 -2.21 -5.41 -18.53
CA ARG A 60 -2.42 -4.05 -19.07
C ARG A 60 -3.03 -3.99 -20.46
N ARG A 61 -3.15 -5.14 -21.15
CA ARG A 61 -3.82 -5.25 -22.46
C ARG A 61 -5.31 -5.58 -22.33
N HIS A 62 -5.77 -5.92 -21.13
CA HIS A 62 -7.18 -6.18 -20.90
C HIS A 62 -7.98 -4.88 -21.04
N PRO A 63 -9.09 -4.86 -21.80
CA PRO A 63 -9.83 -3.63 -22.12
C PRO A 63 -10.40 -2.90 -20.91
N ALA A 64 -10.60 -3.61 -19.80
CA ALA A 64 -11.11 -3.05 -18.55
C ALA A 64 -10.02 -2.70 -17.53
N MET A 65 -8.73 -2.79 -17.88
CA MET A 65 -7.64 -2.41 -16.98
C MET A 65 -7.08 -1.02 -17.34
N LEU A 66 -6.99 -0.15 -16.35
CA LEU A 66 -6.27 1.11 -16.46
C LEU A 66 -4.95 1.02 -15.67
N PRO A 67 -3.78 1.04 -16.33
CA PRO A 67 -2.51 0.89 -15.64
C PRO A 67 -2.12 2.17 -14.88
N PRO A 68 -1.37 2.05 -13.76
CA PRO A 68 -0.67 3.18 -13.17
C PRO A 68 0.37 3.78 -14.13
N ILE A 69 0.82 5.00 -13.83
CA ILE A 69 1.84 5.72 -14.60
C ILE A 69 3.15 4.93 -14.62
N GLU A 70 3.56 4.44 -13.45
CA GLU A 70 4.77 3.66 -13.27
C GLU A 70 4.44 2.19 -13.03
N LYS A 71 5.32 1.29 -13.47
CA LYS A 71 5.14 -0.14 -13.31
C LYS A 71 5.38 -0.59 -11.86
N GLU A 72 6.55 -0.26 -11.33
CA GLU A 72 6.97 -0.57 -9.95
C GLU A 72 7.01 0.75 -9.19
N ILE A 73 6.07 0.93 -8.27
CA ILE A 73 5.93 2.17 -7.48
C ILE A 73 6.78 2.08 -6.21
N ASP A 74 7.02 0.86 -5.70
CA ASP A 74 7.86 0.57 -4.53
C ASP A 74 7.49 1.44 -3.31
N PHE A 75 6.20 1.72 -3.15
CA PHE A 75 5.68 2.57 -2.08
C PHE A 75 5.69 1.86 -0.73
N PHE A 76 5.25 0.61 -0.67
CA PHE A 76 5.09 -0.08 0.62
C PHE A 76 6.39 -0.59 1.22
N ASP A 77 7.50 -0.56 0.47
CA ASP A 77 8.85 -0.86 0.96
C ASP A 77 9.74 0.40 1.05
N VAL A 78 9.98 1.11 -0.06
CA VAL A 78 10.98 2.18 -0.17
C VAL A 78 10.37 3.57 0.01
N GLU A 79 9.28 3.89 -0.68
CA GLU A 79 8.79 5.27 -0.84
C GLU A 79 7.66 5.64 0.13
N TYR A 80 7.44 4.85 1.19
CA TYR A 80 6.29 4.99 2.10
C TYR A 80 6.17 6.37 2.75
N ASP A 81 7.31 6.97 3.07
CA ASP A 81 7.40 8.28 3.75
C ASP A 81 6.92 9.44 2.87
N ARG A 82 6.73 9.22 1.56
CA ARG A 82 6.11 10.22 0.66
C ARG A 82 4.62 10.41 0.88
N GLY A 83 3.99 9.51 1.64
CA GLY A 83 2.58 9.60 2.00
C GLY A 83 1.63 9.00 0.96
N LEU A 84 0.42 8.69 1.41
CA LEU A 84 -0.58 7.97 0.61
C LEU A 84 -1.03 8.77 -0.63
N ASP A 85 -1.12 10.10 -0.52
CA ASP A 85 -1.51 10.94 -1.66
C ASP A 85 -0.49 10.88 -2.81
N TRP A 86 0.81 10.81 -2.48
CA TRP A 86 1.85 10.59 -3.47
C TRP A 86 1.65 9.25 -4.19
N TYR A 87 1.37 8.18 -3.43
CA TYR A 87 1.09 6.86 -3.99
C TYR A 87 -0.14 6.85 -4.89
N LEU A 88 -1.27 7.42 -4.42
CA LEU A 88 -2.52 7.50 -5.18
C LEU A 88 -2.37 8.34 -6.47
N ALA A 89 -1.41 9.27 -6.51
CA ALA A 89 -1.13 10.07 -7.70
C ALA A 89 -0.57 9.25 -8.88
N HIS A 90 -0.05 8.03 -8.65
CA HIS A 90 0.38 7.13 -9.72
C HIS A 90 -0.80 6.45 -10.43
N PHE A 91 -1.99 6.42 -9.83
CA PHE A 91 -3.16 5.77 -10.41
C PHE A 91 -3.98 6.76 -11.26
N PRO A 92 -4.53 6.30 -12.39
CA PRO A 92 -5.39 7.13 -13.22
C PRO A 92 -6.72 7.42 -12.51
N PRO A 93 -7.39 8.53 -12.82
CA PRO A 93 -8.78 8.73 -12.40
C PRO A 93 -9.65 7.59 -12.95
N MET A 94 -10.41 6.94 -12.08
CA MET A 94 -11.22 5.79 -12.48
C MET A 94 -12.58 6.22 -13.04
N PRO A 95 -13.07 5.60 -14.13
CA PRO A 95 -14.42 5.83 -14.61
C PRO A 95 -15.46 5.45 -13.55
N GLN A 96 -16.56 6.20 -13.49
CA GLN A 96 -17.66 5.92 -12.55
C GLN A 96 -18.41 4.62 -12.84
N GLN A 97 -18.40 4.18 -14.10
CA GLN A 97 -19.02 2.92 -14.49
C GLN A 97 -18.27 1.73 -13.85
N PRO A 98 -18.98 0.70 -13.35
CA PRO A 98 -18.34 -0.46 -12.75
C PRO A 98 -17.58 -1.29 -13.80
N GLY A 99 -16.69 -2.15 -13.32
CA GLY A 99 -15.98 -3.13 -14.17
C GLY A 99 -14.54 -2.74 -14.54
N TRP A 100 -14.11 -1.51 -14.28
CA TRP A 100 -12.70 -1.13 -14.44
C TRP A 100 -11.87 -1.62 -13.26
N VAL A 101 -10.61 -1.95 -13.53
CA VAL A 101 -9.62 -2.33 -12.53
C VAL A 101 -8.30 -1.58 -12.74
N THR A 102 -7.59 -1.33 -11.65
CA THR A 102 -6.22 -0.81 -11.65
C THR A 102 -5.37 -1.55 -10.62
N GLY A 103 -4.06 -1.56 -10.81
CA GLY A 103 -3.15 -2.28 -9.93
C GLY A 103 -1.69 -2.09 -10.31
N GLU A 104 -0.81 -2.31 -9.34
CA GLU A 104 0.63 -2.13 -9.48
C GLU A 104 1.39 -3.47 -9.45
N THR A 105 2.68 -3.43 -9.80
CA THR A 105 3.58 -4.56 -9.62
C THR A 105 4.87 -4.10 -8.97
N SER A 106 5.14 -4.58 -7.76
CA SER A 106 6.35 -4.23 -7.01
C SER A 106 6.90 -5.54 -6.42
N PRO A 107 7.67 -6.33 -7.21
CA PRO A 107 8.03 -7.71 -6.84
C PRO A 107 8.89 -7.84 -5.58
N ASN A 108 9.47 -6.74 -5.10
CA ASN A 108 10.23 -6.69 -3.86
C ASN A 108 9.34 -6.69 -2.61
N TYR A 109 8.04 -6.35 -2.75
CA TYR A 109 7.11 -6.37 -1.63
C TYR A 109 7.05 -7.75 -0.97
N LEU A 110 7.10 -8.84 -1.73
CA LEU A 110 7.09 -10.20 -1.17
C LEU A 110 8.15 -10.38 -0.08
N TYR A 111 9.32 -9.76 -0.25
CA TYR A 111 10.46 -9.87 0.66
C TYR A 111 10.43 -8.82 1.79
N SER A 112 9.74 -7.70 1.59
CA SER A 112 9.67 -6.62 2.58
C SER A 112 9.02 -7.05 3.90
N ASP A 113 9.58 -6.56 5.00
CA ASP A 113 9.09 -6.82 6.37
C ASP A 113 7.90 -5.94 6.70
N LEU A 114 7.84 -4.76 6.09
CA LEU A 114 6.85 -3.73 6.39
C LEU A 114 5.69 -3.72 5.38
N ALA A 115 5.92 -4.22 4.16
CA ALA A 115 4.91 -4.17 3.12
C ALA A 115 3.59 -4.89 3.49
N PRO A 116 3.58 -6.08 4.12
CA PRO A 116 2.32 -6.76 4.46
C PRO A 116 1.42 -5.89 5.35
N GLU A 117 1.97 -5.36 6.45
CA GLU A 117 1.23 -4.49 7.38
C GLU A 117 0.75 -3.22 6.70
N ARG A 118 1.65 -2.56 5.95
CA ARG A 118 1.34 -1.28 5.32
C ARG A 118 0.29 -1.42 4.22
N VAL A 119 0.35 -2.47 3.41
CA VAL A 119 -0.69 -2.77 2.40
C VAL A 119 -2.00 -3.08 3.10
N HIS A 120 -2.01 -3.92 4.13
CA HIS A 120 -3.23 -4.27 4.86
C HIS A 120 -3.90 -3.04 5.50
N ARG A 121 -3.10 -2.15 6.07
CA ARG A 121 -3.58 -0.91 6.70
C ARG A 121 -4.34 -0.01 5.74
N HIS A 122 -3.87 0.11 4.49
CA HIS A 122 -4.42 1.05 3.51
C HIS A 122 -5.41 0.40 2.54
N PHE A 123 -5.18 -0.86 2.17
CA PHE A 123 -5.92 -1.58 1.14
C PHE A 123 -6.19 -3.04 1.57
N PRO A 124 -6.94 -3.29 2.67
CA PRO A 124 -7.16 -4.64 3.20
C PRO A 124 -7.95 -5.56 2.25
N GLN A 125 -8.65 -4.98 1.26
CA GLN A 125 -9.44 -5.71 0.27
C GLN A 125 -8.71 -5.90 -1.08
N THR A 126 -7.48 -5.38 -1.24
CA THR A 126 -6.74 -5.53 -2.50
C THR A 126 -6.36 -6.99 -2.74
N LYS A 127 -6.42 -7.43 -3.99
CA LYS A 127 -6.02 -8.79 -4.36
C LYS A 127 -4.50 -8.87 -4.47
N LEU A 128 -3.89 -9.74 -3.68
CA LEU A 128 -2.47 -10.02 -3.77
C LEU A 128 -2.21 -11.11 -4.81
N ILE A 129 -1.29 -10.84 -5.74
CA ILE A 129 -0.90 -11.80 -6.77
C ILE A 129 0.58 -12.14 -6.59
N VAL A 130 0.86 -13.44 -6.50
CA VAL A 130 2.22 -13.98 -6.44
C VAL A 130 2.43 -14.96 -7.59
N ILE A 131 3.53 -14.80 -8.32
CA ILE A 131 4.01 -15.79 -9.29
C ILE A 131 5.26 -16.43 -8.72
N LEU A 132 5.25 -17.76 -8.64
CA LEU A 132 6.39 -18.55 -8.20
C LEU A 132 7.00 -19.33 -9.37
N ARG A 133 8.30 -19.56 -9.27
CA ARG A 133 9.09 -20.39 -10.19
C ARG A 133 9.83 -21.44 -9.36
N ASN A 134 10.26 -22.55 -9.97
CA ASN A 134 11.20 -23.46 -9.34
C ASN A 134 12.32 -22.65 -8.62
N PRO A 135 12.52 -22.86 -7.31
CA PRO A 135 13.41 -22.02 -6.52
C PRO A 135 14.85 -22.05 -7.01
N VAL A 136 15.33 -23.18 -7.53
CA VAL A 136 16.68 -23.31 -8.11
C VAL A 136 16.82 -22.41 -9.33
N ASP A 137 15.87 -22.49 -10.26
CA ASP A 137 15.91 -21.66 -11.46
C ASP A 137 15.78 -20.16 -11.16
N ARG A 138 14.97 -19.81 -10.16
CA ARG A 138 14.79 -18.43 -9.70
C ARG A 138 16.10 -17.89 -9.11
N THR A 139 16.78 -18.69 -8.29
CA THR A 139 18.11 -18.41 -7.74
C THR A 139 19.14 -18.17 -8.86
N VAL A 140 19.23 -19.07 -9.85
CA VAL A 140 20.13 -18.90 -11.00
C VAL A 140 19.80 -17.63 -11.80
N SER A 141 18.51 -17.37 -12.04
CA SER A 141 18.08 -16.18 -12.78
C SER A 141 18.38 -14.88 -12.02
N ARG A 142 18.29 -14.89 -10.69
CA ARG A 142 18.65 -13.76 -9.83
C ARG A 142 20.14 -13.51 -9.84
N PHE A 143 20.96 -14.55 -9.68
CA PHE A 143 22.41 -14.46 -9.78
C PHE A 143 22.85 -13.83 -11.10
N ASN A 144 22.37 -14.38 -12.22
CA ASN A 144 22.68 -13.85 -13.56
C ASN A 144 22.26 -12.38 -13.73
N MET A 145 21.14 -11.98 -13.12
CA MET A 145 20.73 -10.58 -13.15
C MET A 145 21.67 -9.69 -12.35
N MET A 146 22.13 -10.11 -11.17
CA MET A 146 23.06 -9.34 -10.35
C MET A 146 24.44 -9.23 -11.01
N VAL A 147 24.93 -10.29 -11.65
CA VAL A 147 26.15 -10.25 -12.45
C VAL A 147 26.00 -9.25 -13.60
N ARG A 148 24.90 -9.32 -14.36
CA ARG A 148 24.62 -8.38 -15.46
C ARG A 148 24.53 -6.93 -14.99
N ASN A 149 23.97 -6.71 -13.80
CA ASN A 149 23.86 -5.38 -13.20
C ASN A 149 25.16 -4.92 -12.50
N GLY A 150 26.21 -5.75 -12.48
CA GLY A 150 27.51 -5.43 -11.89
C GLY A 150 27.57 -5.47 -10.35
N THR A 151 26.53 -5.99 -9.68
CA THR A 151 26.44 -6.04 -8.21
C THR A 151 26.86 -7.38 -7.62
N GLU A 152 27.00 -8.41 -8.45
CA GLU A 152 27.62 -9.68 -8.07
C GLU A 152 28.93 -9.84 -8.85
N LYS A 153 30.01 -10.12 -8.12
CA LYS A 153 31.37 -10.28 -8.68
C LYS A 153 31.96 -11.65 -8.40
N ARG A 154 31.34 -12.42 -7.51
CA ARG A 154 31.75 -13.79 -7.16
C ARG A 154 31.26 -14.78 -8.22
N SER A 155 31.81 -16.00 -8.21
CA SER A 155 31.23 -17.11 -8.99
C SER A 155 29.90 -17.56 -8.39
N PHE A 156 29.12 -18.32 -9.15
CA PHE A 156 27.85 -18.87 -8.68
C PHE A 156 28.06 -19.76 -7.46
N GLU A 157 29.03 -20.67 -7.52
CA GLU A 157 29.35 -21.62 -6.47
C GLU A 157 29.72 -20.91 -5.17
N VAL A 158 30.55 -19.86 -5.25
CA VAL A 158 30.96 -19.08 -4.08
C VAL A 158 29.76 -18.32 -3.48
N ALA A 159 29.00 -17.60 -4.31
CA ALA A 159 27.86 -16.82 -3.84
C ALA A 159 26.79 -17.70 -3.14
N ILE A 160 26.49 -18.86 -3.74
CA ILE A 160 25.52 -19.82 -3.19
C ILE A 160 26.06 -20.51 -1.93
N ALA A 161 27.32 -20.94 -1.91
CA ALA A 161 27.90 -21.58 -0.73
C ALA A 161 27.96 -20.63 0.47
N GLU A 162 28.36 -19.37 0.24
CA GLU A 162 28.38 -18.35 1.29
C GLU A 162 26.97 -18.08 1.83
N GLU A 163 25.97 -17.97 0.96
CA GLU A 163 24.58 -17.73 1.37
C GLU A 163 24.00 -18.93 2.13
N LEU A 164 24.25 -20.17 1.68
CA LEU A 164 23.85 -21.38 2.41
C LEU A 164 24.47 -21.45 3.80
N SER A 165 25.76 -21.11 3.93
CA SER A 165 26.45 -21.15 5.23
C SER A 165 25.87 -20.19 6.27
N GLN A 166 25.19 -19.14 5.80
CA GLN A 166 24.55 -18.12 6.66
C GLN A 166 23.10 -18.48 6.97
N ILE A 167 22.36 -19.05 6.01
CA ILE A 167 20.95 -19.40 6.19
C ILE A 167 20.77 -20.72 6.96
N GLN A 168 21.57 -21.75 6.65
CA GLN A 168 21.35 -23.10 7.19
C GLN A 168 21.30 -23.13 8.73
N PRO A 169 22.21 -22.46 9.47
CA PRO A 169 22.15 -22.45 10.93
C PRO A 169 20.89 -21.79 11.50
N GLU A 170 20.31 -20.81 10.79
CA GLU A 170 19.09 -20.15 11.20
C GLU A 170 17.87 -21.05 10.95
N ILE A 171 17.86 -21.78 9.82
CA ILE A 171 16.84 -22.81 9.54
C ILE A 171 16.87 -23.88 10.61
N ASP A 172 18.06 -24.40 10.93
CA ASP A 172 18.22 -25.51 11.88
C ASP A 172 17.81 -25.12 13.31
N ARG A 173 17.94 -23.83 13.67
CA ARG A 173 17.57 -23.32 14.99
C ARG A 173 16.08 -23.04 15.13
N ASP A 174 15.53 -22.24 14.22
CA ASP A 174 14.24 -21.59 14.41
C ASP A 174 13.15 -22.09 13.45
N GLY A 175 13.52 -22.91 12.44
CA GLY A 175 12.67 -23.72 11.56
C GLY A 175 11.50 -23.03 10.87
N GLU A 176 10.55 -22.57 11.66
CA GLU A 176 9.27 -21.96 11.33
C GLU A 176 9.24 -20.42 11.44
N ALA A 177 10.24 -19.83 12.11
CA ALA A 177 10.25 -18.42 12.49
C ALA A 177 11.52 -17.68 12.03
N LEU A 178 12.04 -18.02 10.85
CA LEU A 178 13.17 -17.28 10.29
C LEU A 178 12.86 -15.79 10.26
N ARG A 179 13.74 -15.01 10.90
CA ARG A 179 13.59 -13.57 10.94
C ARG A 179 13.63 -13.02 9.52
N PRO A 180 12.69 -12.15 9.14
CA PRO A 180 12.64 -11.58 7.81
C PRO A 180 13.94 -10.91 7.35
N SER A 181 14.61 -10.24 8.29
CA SER A 181 15.92 -9.64 8.10
C SER A 181 16.97 -10.65 7.66
N VAL A 182 16.96 -11.89 8.17
CA VAL A 182 17.91 -12.95 7.75
C VAL A 182 17.76 -13.22 6.25
N LEU A 183 16.53 -13.37 5.75
CA LEU A 183 16.29 -13.71 4.34
C LEU A 183 16.53 -12.53 3.39
N ASN A 184 16.30 -11.30 3.84
CA ASN A 184 16.38 -10.12 2.97
C ASN A 184 17.81 -9.75 2.55
N TRP A 185 18.82 -10.11 3.35
CA TRP A 185 20.23 -9.96 2.96
C TRP A 185 20.67 -11.02 1.94
N HIS A 186 19.87 -12.06 1.78
CA HIS A 186 20.16 -13.27 1.03
C HIS A 186 19.31 -13.32 -0.26
N ARG A 187 19.76 -12.55 -1.25
CA ARG A 187 18.95 -12.22 -2.43
C ARG A 187 18.78 -13.41 -3.38
N HIS A 188 19.66 -14.42 -3.35
CA HIS A 188 19.62 -15.54 -4.28
C HIS A 188 18.76 -16.69 -3.73
N ILE A 189 19.21 -17.35 -2.67
CA ILE A 189 18.55 -18.48 -1.99
C ILE A 189 17.47 -17.98 -1.05
N GLY A 190 17.76 -16.98 -0.21
CA GLY A 190 16.82 -16.49 0.81
C GLY A 190 15.47 -16.11 0.18
N ASN A 191 15.51 -15.26 -0.85
CA ASN A 191 14.32 -14.87 -1.62
C ASN A 191 13.67 -16.02 -2.44
N SER A 192 14.30 -17.20 -2.52
CA SER A 192 13.72 -18.42 -3.11
C SER A 192 13.07 -19.33 -2.06
N LEU A 193 13.23 -19.06 -0.77
CA LEU A 193 12.56 -19.76 0.33
C LEU A 193 11.15 -19.19 0.54
N TYR A 194 10.27 -19.41 -0.43
CA TYR A 194 8.96 -18.75 -0.50
C TYR A 194 8.07 -18.93 0.73
N TYR A 195 8.17 -20.07 1.42
CA TYR A 195 7.38 -20.38 2.62
C TYR A 195 7.43 -19.24 3.65
N TYR A 196 8.64 -18.79 4.00
CA TYR A 196 8.84 -17.78 5.03
C TYR A 196 8.31 -16.41 4.62
N HIS A 197 8.40 -16.08 3.33
CA HIS A 197 7.85 -14.82 2.83
C HIS A 197 6.32 -14.86 2.82
N LEU A 198 5.73 -15.93 2.29
CA LEU A 198 4.28 -16.08 2.17
C LEU A 198 3.59 -16.17 3.54
N LYS A 199 4.19 -16.87 4.50
CA LYS A 199 3.66 -16.98 5.86
C LYS A 199 3.37 -15.61 6.48
N ARG A 200 4.28 -14.65 6.31
CA ARG A 200 4.09 -13.26 6.80
C ARG A 200 2.95 -12.55 6.12
N TRP A 201 2.80 -12.75 4.81
CA TRP A 201 1.67 -12.15 4.08
C TRP A 201 0.34 -12.75 4.53
N LEU A 202 0.31 -14.06 4.82
CA LEU A 202 -0.89 -14.75 5.31
C LEU A 202 -1.30 -14.33 6.73
N ASP A 203 -0.37 -13.85 7.56
CA ASP A 203 -0.70 -13.28 8.88
C ASP A 203 -1.57 -12.01 8.78
N TYR A 204 -1.48 -11.26 7.67
CA TYR A 204 -2.28 -10.05 7.40
C TYR A 204 -3.42 -10.29 6.41
N PHE A 205 -3.23 -11.19 5.47
CA PHE A 205 -4.18 -11.55 4.42
C PHE A 205 -4.48 -13.04 4.50
N PRO A 206 -5.23 -13.50 5.51
CA PRO A 206 -5.58 -14.90 5.64
C PRO A 206 -6.38 -15.35 4.41
N GLU A 207 -6.24 -16.62 4.01
CA GLU A 207 -7.00 -17.17 2.89
C GLU A 207 -8.51 -16.98 3.13
N SER A 208 -9.11 -16.02 2.43
CA SER A 208 -10.56 -15.96 2.33
C SER A 208 -11.00 -17.11 1.43
N ASN A 209 -11.59 -18.17 2.00
CA ASN A 209 -12.33 -19.20 1.27
C ASN A 209 -13.50 -18.54 0.50
N SER A 210 -13.25 -17.96 -0.68
CA SER A 210 -14.30 -17.42 -1.54
C SER A 210 -13.84 -17.31 -3.00
N TRP A 211 -13.60 -18.46 -3.63
CA TRP A 211 -13.92 -18.61 -5.06
C TRP A 211 -15.32 -19.24 -5.13
N SER A 212 -16.34 -18.46 -4.76
CA SER A 212 -17.75 -18.82 -4.94
C SER A 212 -18.35 -17.97 -6.05
#